data_AF-A0A3S3RKK3-F1
#
_entry.id   AF-A0A3S3RKK3-F1
#
_cell.length_a   1.000
_cell.length_b   1.000
_cell.length_c   1.000
_cell.angle_alpha   90.00
_cell.angle_beta   90.00
_cell.angle_gamma   90.00
#
_symmetry.space_group_name_H-M   'P 1'
#
loop_
_entity.id
_entity.type
_entity.pdbx_description
1 polymer ?
#
loop_
_entity_poly.entity_id
_entity_poly.type
_entity_poly.pdbx_seq_one_letter_code
_entity_poly.pdbx_strand_id
1 'polypeptide(L)'
;MIIDTHLHLIDQAALRYPWLAGVPALNRDFSYEEYATDALRSGIEAVLHMEVDVDPADIAAETAYVKSVAGRAGSLLRGAIAACRPEEAGFEAYLETVTADPFIKGFRRVLHVVPDDVSEGALFRQNVKRLAGTGLTFDLVV
;
A
#
# COMPACT_ATOMS: atom_id res chain seq x y z
N MET A 1 -9.28 18.91 -10.54
CA MET A 1 -8.45 17.89 -9.89
C MET A 1 -9.26 17.10 -8.88
N ILE A 2 -9.77 15.95 -9.32
CA ILE A 2 -10.29 14.89 -8.46
C ILE A 2 -9.18 13.86 -8.27
N ILE A 3 -8.90 13.49 -7.02
CA ILE A 3 -7.92 12.47 -6.67
C ILE A 3 -8.64 11.29 -6.05
N ASP A 4 -8.40 10.10 -6.56
CA ASP A 4 -8.76 8.86 -5.88
C ASP A 4 -7.64 8.50 -4.91
N THR A 5 -7.91 8.59 -3.62
CA THR A 5 -6.88 8.38 -2.60
C THR A 5 -6.73 6.92 -2.19
N HIS A 6 -7.55 6.00 -2.73
CA HIS A 6 -7.62 4.62 -2.23
C HIS A 6 -7.86 3.61 -3.36
N LEU A 7 -6.82 3.36 -4.16
CA LEU A 7 -6.83 2.30 -5.19
C LEU A 7 -6.08 1.06 -4.71
N HIS A 8 -6.67 -0.13 -4.89
CA HIS A 8 -5.97 -1.41 -4.83
C HIS A 8 -5.81 -2.00 -6.23
N LEU A 9 -4.66 -2.61 -6.51
CA LEU A 9 -4.40 -3.34 -7.75
C LEU A 9 -4.05 -4.80 -7.42
N ILE A 10 -4.62 -5.74 -8.16
CA ILE A 10 -4.35 -7.18 -8.00
C ILE A 10 -3.82 -7.71 -9.33
N ASP A 11 -2.58 -8.16 -9.32
CA ASP A 11 -1.92 -8.84 -10.45
C ASP A 11 -1.26 -10.10 -9.92
N GLN A 12 -1.98 -11.22 -10.00
CA GLN A 12 -1.54 -12.51 -9.44
C GLN A 12 -0.36 -13.12 -10.21
N ALA A 13 -0.03 -12.59 -11.40
CA ALA A 13 1.18 -12.97 -12.12
C ALA A 13 2.42 -12.22 -11.58
N ALA A 14 2.24 -11.06 -10.95
CA ALA A 14 3.30 -10.24 -10.41
C ALA A 14 3.57 -10.49 -8.91
N LEU A 15 2.52 -10.69 -8.11
CA LEU A 15 2.57 -10.71 -6.65
C LEU A 15 1.69 -11.82 -6.06
N ARG A 16 2.01 -12.28 -4.84
CA ARG A 16 1.21 -13.28 -4.14
C ARG A 16 0.27 -12.62 -3.14
N TYR A 17 -0.99 -13.04 -3.15
CA TYR A 17 -2.04 -12.54 -2.27
C TYR A 17 -2.73 -13.72 -1.55
N PRO A 18 -2.13 -14.27 -0.48
CA PRO A 18 -2.65 -15.49 0.16
C PRO A 18 -4.12 -15.38 0.62
N TRP A 19 -4.58 -14.18 0.98
CA TRP A 19 -5.94 -13.95 1.45
C TRP A 19 -7.01 -14.08 0.35
N LEU A 20 -6.68 -13.96 -0.93
CA LEU A 20 -7.65 -14.06 -2.04
C LEU A 20 -8.35 -15.42 -2.09
N ALA A 21 -7.67 -16.50 -1.69
CA ALA A 21 -8.27 -17.83 -1.63
C ALA A 21 -9.47 -17.90 -0.67
N GLY A 22 -9.51 -17.02 0.35
CA GLY A 22 -10.62 -16.91 1.30
C GLY A 22 -11.79 -16.06 0.80
N VAL A 23 -11.64 -15.33 -0.32
CA VAL A 23 -12.64 -14.39 -0.83
C VAL A 23 -12.86 -14.61 -2.34
N PRO A 24 -13.63 -15.65 -2.74
CA PRO A 24 -13.75 -16.05 -4.14
C PRO A 24 -14.22 -14.96 -5.11
N ALA A 25 -15.04 -14.00 -4.63
CA ALA A 25 -15.52 -12.88 -5.44
C ALA A 25 -14.40 -11.91 -5.85
N LEU A 26 -13.30 -11.86 -5.08
CA LEU A 26 -12.13 -11.01 -5.34
C LEU A 26 -10.96 -11.80 -5.92
N ASN A 27 -11.05 -13.13 -6.03
CA ASN A 27 -9.96 -14.00 -6.47
C ASN A 27 -9.78 -13.98 -8.00
N ARG A 28 -9.42 -12.80 -8.52
CA ARG A 28 -9.11 -12.52 -9.92
C ARG A 28 -8.19 -11.31 -10.00
N ASP A 29 -7.63 -11.07 -11.18
CA ASP A 29 -6.88 -9.85 -11.41
C ASP A 29 -7.81 -8.63 -11.50
N PHE A 30 -7.30 -7.51 -10.98
CA PHE A 30 -7.85 -6.16 -11.08
C PHE A 30 -6.71 -5.26 -11.56
N SER A 31 -6.59 -5.15 -12.89
CA SER A 31 -5.47 -4.45 -13.51
C SER A 31 -5.63 -2.93 -13.45
N TYR A 32 -4.49 -2.24 -13.56
CA TYR A 32 -4.48 -0.79 -13.67
C TYR A 32 -5.24 -0.29 -14.90
N GLU A 33 -5.17 -1.02 -16.02
CA GLU A 33 -5.83 -0.66 -17.27
C GLU A 33 -7.36 -0.70 -17.18
N GLU A 34 -7.91 -1.71 -16.49
CA GLU A 34 -9.35 -1.81 -16.20
C GLU A 34 -9.80 -0.61 -15.37
N TYR A 35 -9.10 -0.35 -14.26
CA TYR A 35 -9.37 0.79 -13.39
C TYR A 35 -9.26 2.15 -14.13
N ALA A 36 -8.18 2.38 -14.86
CA ALA A 36 -7.88 3.67 -15.48
C ALA A 36 -8.95 4.09 -16.49
N THR A 37 -9.55 3.11 -17.19
CA THR A 37 -10.65 3.35 -18.14
C THR A 37 -11.84 4.01 -17.45
N ASP A 38 -12.24 3.47 -16.29
CA ASP A 38 -13.38 3.99 -15.53
C ASP A 38 -13.02 5.27 -14.77
N ALA A 39 -11.83 5.33 -14.18
CA ALA A 39 -11.33 6.51 -13.48
C ALA A 39 -11.35 7.76 -14.38
N LEU A 40 -10.85 7.64 -15.61
CA LEU A 40 -10.86 8.73 -16.59
C LEU A 40 -12.28 9.17 -16.96
N ARG A 41 -13.22 8.21 -17.12
CA ARG A 41 -14.63 8.51 -17.39
C ARG A 41 -15.32 9.23 -16.23
N SER A 42 -14.88 8.96 -15.01
CA SER A 42 -15.36 9.63 -13.78
C SER A 42 -14.65 10.96 -13.49
N GLY A 43 -13.68 11.37 -14.31
CA GLY A 43 -12.95 12.63 -14.13
C GLY A 43 -11.86 12.58 -13.05
N ILE A 44 -11.41 11.38 -12.65
CA ILE A 44 -10.26 11.21 -11.76
C ILE A 44 -8.98 11.56 -12.54
N GLU A 45 -8.17 12.44 -11.96
CA GLU A 45 -6.96 13.00 -12.59
C GLU A 45 -5.66 12.47 -11.97
N ALA A 46 -5.73 11.94 -10.75
CA ALA A 46 -4.59 11.37 -10.02
C ALA A 46 -5.04 10.34 -8.98
N VAL A 47 -4.14 9.42 -8.63
CA VAL A 47 -4.47 8.27 -7.78
C VAL A 47 -3.35 7.92 -6.81
N LEU A 48 -3.71 7.51 -5.60
CA LEU A 48 -2.81 6.86 -4.65
C LEU A 48 -3.12 5.37 -4.57
N HIS A 49 -2.09 4.55 -4.74
CA HIS A 49 -2.17 3.12 -4.47
C HIS A 49 -2.13 2.86 -2.97
N MET A 50 -2.96 1.94 -2.49
CA MET A 50 -2.94 1.39 -1.14
C MET A 50 -2.46 -0.06 -1.20
N GLU A 51 -1.51 -0.43 -0.35
CA GLU A 51 -1.07 -1.83 -0.17
C GLU A 51 -2.23 -2.81 -0.03
N VAL A 52 -2.02 -4.02 -0.52
CA VAL A 52 -3.08 -5.01 -0.73
C VAL A 52 -2.86 -6.25 0.15
N ASP A 53 -2.10 -6.12 1.26
CA ASP A 53 -1.68 -7.21 2.14
C ASP A 53 -1.13 -8.43 1.36
N VAL A 54 -0.20 -8.13 0.46
CA VAL A 54 0.58 -9.15 -0.25
C VAL A 54 1.32 -10.07 0.74
N ASP A 55 1.77 -11.23 0.26
CA ASP A 55 2.71 -12.08 0.99
C ASP A 55 3.85 -11.22 1.56
N PRO A 56 4.27 -11.41 2.83
CA PRO A 56 5.28 -10.55 3.45
C PRO A 56 6.59 -10.44 2.66
N ALA A 57 6.98 -11.48 1.91
CA ALA A 57 8.18 -11.43 1.07
C ALA A 57 8.01 -10.58 -0.21
N ASP A 58 6.77 -10.22 -0.56
CA ASP A 58 6.43 -9.41 -1.73
C ASP A 58 6.15 -7.93 -1.38
N ILE A 59 6.21 -7.50 -0.10
CA ILE A 59 5.93 -6.09 0.30
C ILE A 59 6.80 -5.08 -0.48
N ALA A 60 8.10 -5.36 -0.60
CA ALA A 60 9.00 -4.49 -1.38
C ALA A 60 8.71 -4.59 -2.89
N ALA A 61 8.33 -5.77 -3.37
CA ALA A 61 7.98 -6.01 -4.77
C ALA A 61 6.69 -5.28 -5.16
N GLU A 62 5.71 -5.16 -4.26
CA GLU A 62 4.47 -4.43 -4.49
C GLU A 62 4.74 -2.95 -4.78
N THR A 63 5.54 -2.29 -3.93
CA THR A 63 5.94 -0.89 -4.17
C THR A 63 6.66 -0.74 -5.52
N ALA A 64 7.58 -1.66 -5.84
CA ALA A 64 8.31 -1.64 -7.10
C ALA A 64 7.38 -1.85 -8.32
N TYR A 65 6.42 -2.76 -8.21
CA TYR A 65 5.41 -3.01 -9.22
C TYR A 65 4.57 -1.76 -9.49
N VAL A 66 4.03 -1.13 -8.43
CA VAL A 66 3.21 0.08 -8.54
C VAL A 66 3.99 1.23 -9.16
N LYS A 67 5.27 1.40 -8.80
CA LYS A 67 6.17 2.37 -9.45
C LYS A 67 6.33 2.10 -10.94
N SER A 68 6.46 0.84 -11.34
CA SER A 68 6.55 0.48 -12.76
C SER A 68 5.30 0.87 -13.52
N VAL A 69 4.11 0.71 -12.91
CA VAL A 69 2.83 1.14 -13.47
C VAL A 69 2.72 2.67 -13.50
N ALA A 70 3.17 3.36 -12.46
CA ALA A 70 3.20 4.82 -12.39
C ALA A 70 4.13 5.44 -13.45
N GLY A 71 5.19 4.74 -13.85
CA GLY A 71 6.10 5.15 -14.91
C GLY A 71 5.54 5.01 -16.33
N ARG A 72 4.39 4.35 -16.53
CA ARG A 72 3.77 4.20 -17.85
C ARG A 72 3.20 5.54 -18.34
N ALA A 73 3.28 5.78 -19.65
CA ALA A 73 2.71 6.98 -20.26
C ALA A 73 1.20 7.06 -19.98
N GLY A 74 0.74 8.23 -19.51
CA GLY A 74 -0.68 8.44 -19.18
C GLY A 74 -1.13 7.80 -17.87
N SER A 75 -0.23 7.22 -17.07
CA SER A 75 -0.59 6.69 -15.76
C SER A 75 -1.16 7.78 -14.84
N LEU A 76 -2.18 7.46 -14.05
CA LEU A 76 -2.79 8.33 -13.05
C LEU A 76 -2.15 8.16 -11.67
N LEU A 77 -1.37 7.11 -11.44
CA LEU A 77 -0.71 6.86 -10.15
C LEU A 77 0.31 7.96 -9.83
N ARG A 78 0.21 8.56 -8.64
CA ARG A 78 1.10 9.63 -8.16
C ARG A 78 1.81 9.31 -6.85
N GLY A 79 1.48 8.19 -6.22
CA GLY A 79 2.16 7.70 -5.04
C GLY A 79 1.54 6.41 -4.52
N ALA A 80 2.16 5.88 -3.47
CA ALA A 80 1.70 4.69 -2.79
C ALA A 80 1.71 4.86 -1.28
N ILE A 81 0.77 4.19 -0.60
CA ILE A 81 0.79 3.90 0.82
C ILE A 81 1.26 2.45 0.94
N ALA A 82 2.48 2.27 1.46
CA ALA A 82 3.15 0.97 1.46
C ALA A 82 2.74 0.11 2.66
N ALA A 83 2.80 -1.21 2.50
CA ALA A 83 2.65 -2.10 3.65
C ALA A 83 3.81 -1.91 4.62
N CYS A 84 3.54 -2.06 5.91
CA CYS A 84 4.57 -2.01 6.93
C CYS A 84 4.31 -3.01 8.05
N ARG A 85 5.28 -3.18 8.95
CA ARG A 85 5.17 -3.98 10.17
C ARG A 85 5.72 -3.18 11.36
N PRO A 86 4.98 -2.18 11.90
CA PRO A 86 5.46 -1.39 13.04
C PRO A 86 5.66 -2.24 14.29
N GLU A 87 5.05 -3.42 14.36
CA GLU A 87 5.25 -4.43 15.40
C GLU A 87 6.61 -5.14 15.34
N GLU A 88 7.39 -4.95 14.26
CA GLU A 88 8.69 -5.61 14.07
C GLU A 88 9.88 -4.69 14.37
N ALA A 89 10.97 -5.27 14.88
CA ALA A 89 12.21 -4.53 15.17
C ALA A 89 12.86 -3.93 13.90
N GLY A 90 12.59 -4.50 12.73
CA GLY A 90 13.13 -4.04 11.44
C GLY A 90 12.49 -2.76 10.89
N PHE A 91 11.41 -2.25 11.51
CA PHE A 91 10.67 -1.09 10.99
C PHE A 91 11.53 0.18 10.90
N GLU A 92 12.41 0.43 11.87
CA GLU A 92 13.26 1.63 11.86
C GLU A 92 14.15 1.69 10.62
N ALA A 93 14.84 0.59 10.31
CA ALA A 93 15.66 0.49 9.10
C ALA A 93 14.80 0.60 7.83
N TYR A 94 13.61 0.01 7.82
CA TYR A 94 12.69 0.14 6.69
C TYR A 94 12.21 1.58 6.47
N LEU A 95 11.88 2.31 7.55
CA LEU A 95 11.49 3.71 7.49
C LEU A 95 12.57 4.59 6.86
N GLU A 96 13.85 4.35 7.17
CA GLU A 96 14.97 5.07 6.55
C GLU A 96 14.98 4.87 5.03
N THR A 97 14.78 3.63 4.56
CA THR A 97 14.73 3.34 3.11
C THR A 97 13.56 4.05 2.41
N VAL A 98 12.40 4.07 3.06
CA VAL A 98 11.18 4.69 2.51
C VAL A 98 11.24 6.21 2.54
N THR A 99 11.90 6.81 3.53
CA THR A 99 12.06 8.27 3.60
C THR A 99 12.91 8.81 2.43
N ALA A 100 13.79 7.98 1.86
CA ALA A 100 14.55 8.30 0.65
C ALA A 100 13.73 8.18 -0.65
N ASP A 101 12.50 7.64 -0.58
CA ASP A 101 11.65 7.35 -1.71
C ASP A 101 10.41 8.26 -1.76
N PRO A 102 10.46 9.38 -2.51
CA PRO A 102 9.37 10.36 -2.53
C PRO A 102 8.09 9.82 -3.18
N PHE A 103 8.10 8.64 -3.79
CA PHE A 103 6.88 8.03 -4.33
C PHE A 103 5.97 7.49 -3.23
N ILE A 104 6.54 7.05 -2.10
CA ILE A 104 5.78 6.57 -0.95
C ILE A 104 5.30 7.78 -0.15
N LYS A 105 4.01 7.81 0.18
CA LYS A 105 3.36 8.93 0.90
C LYS A 105 2.98 8.57 2.34
N GLY A 106 3.08 7.30 2.69
CA GLY A 106 2.76 6.80 4.01
C GLY A 106 2.79 5.29 4.06
N PHE A 107 2.31 4.77 5.17
CA PHE A 107 2.23 3.36 5.46
C PHE A 107 0.82 2.94 5.83
N ARG A 108 0.51 1.66 5.62
CA ARG A 108 -0.72 1.02 6.11
C ARG A 108 -0.39 -0.33 6.73
N ARG A 109 -1.21 -0.72 7.70
CA ARG A 109 -1.18 -2.05 8.32
C ARG A 109 -2.62 -2.54 8.47
N VAL A 110 -2.94 -3.68 7.86
CA VAL A 110 -4.23 -4.37 8.04
C VAL A 110 -4.30 -4.97 9.46
N LEU A 111 -5.05 -4.33 10.37
CA LEU A 111 -5.09 -4.74 11.78
C LEU A 111 -6.23 -5.72 12.10
N HIS A 112 -7.35 -5.66 11.37
CA HIS A 112 -8.50 -6.56 11.61
C HIS A 112 -8.25 -8.04 11.27
N VAL A 113 -7.08 -8.38 10.71
CA VAL A 113 -6.66 -9.75 10.40
C VAL A 113 -5.61 -10.29 11.38
N VAL A 114 -5.23 -9.51 12.39
CA VAL A 114 -4.29 -9.90 13.46
C VAL A 114 -4.91 -9.67 14.84
N PRO A 115 -4.33 -10.24 15.92
CA PRO A 115 -4.82 -9.97 17.27
C PRO A 115 -4.72 -8.48 17.65
N ASP A 116 -5.67 -7.99 18.44
CA ASP A 116 -5.75 -6.58 18.85
C ASP A 116 -4.46 -6.10 19.57
N ASP A 117 -3.84 -7.01 20.34
CA ASP A 117 -2.64 -6.74 21.13
C ASP A 117 -1.40 -6.34 20.30
N VAL A 118 -1.39 -6.63 18.99
CA VAL A 118 -0.37 -6.18 18.04
C VAL A 118 -0.29 -4.65 18.04
N SER A 119 -1.45 -3.99 17.94
CA SER A 119 -1.52 -2.52 17.90
C SER A 119 -1.36 -1.88 19.29
N GLU A 120 -1.69 -2.62 20.36
CA GLU A 120 -1.51 -2.19 21.75
C GLU A 120 -0.06 -2.32 22.24
N GLY A 121 0.77 -3.04 21.49
CA GLY A 121 2.18 -3.26 21.78
C GLY A 121 2.99 -1.97 21.89
N ALA A 122 3.93 -1.92 22.83
CA ALA A 122 4.79 -0.76 23.01
C ALA A 122 5.67 -0.47 21.77
N LEU A 123 6.17 -1.52 21.11
CA LEU A 123 7.01 -1.40 19.91
C LEU A 123 6.23 -0.80 18.74
N PHE A 124 5.00 -1.25 18.51
CA PHE A 124 4.11 -0.69 17.49
C PHE A 124 3.94 0.82 17.67
N ARG A 125 3.54 1.27 18.86
CA ARG A 125 3.36 2.70 19.16
C ARG A 125 4.65 3.50 19.03
N GLN A 126 5.77 2.94 19.48
CA GLN A 126 7.08 3.59 19.36
C GLN A 126 7.46 3.79 17.89
N ASN A 127 7.23 2.78 17.05
CA ASN A 127 7.54 2.82 15.63
C ASN A 127 6.60 3.76 14.85
N VAL A 128 5.30 3.76 15.13
CA VAL A 128 4.38 4.76 14.55
C VAL A 128 4.78 6.19 14.95
N LYS A 129 5.24 6.41 16.19
CA LYS A 129 5.73 7.73 16.65
C LYS A 129 6.94 8.22 15.84
N ARG A 130 7.76 7.33 15.27
CA ARG A 130 8.92 7.71 14.43
C ARG A 130 8.53 8.40 13.14
N LEU A 131 7.27 8.27 12.70
CA LEU A 131 6.76 8.96 11.53
C LEU A 131 6.63 10.48 11.76
N ALA A 132 6.62 10.93 13.01
CA ALA A 132 6.56 12.35 13.34
C ALA A 132 7.70 13.14 12.69
N GLY A 133 7.36 14.19 11.93
CA GLY A 133 8.32 15.04 11.24
C GLY A 133 8.86 14.49 9.92
N THR A 134 8.51 13.25 9.54
CA THR A 134 8.91 12.67 8.25
C THR A 134 8.04 13.13 7.08
N GLY A 135 6.79 13.53 7.38
CA GLY A 135 5.77 13.83 6.37
C GLY A 135 5.03 12.60 5.82
N LEU A 136 5.38 11.39 6.26
CA LEU A 136 4.69 10.14 5.91
C LEU A 136 3.45 9.94 6.79
N THR A 137 2.35 9.46 6.19
CA THR A 137 1.12 9.11 6.92
C THR A 137 1.16 7.69 7.47
N PHE A 138 0.22 7.40 8.38
CA PHE A 138 -0.11 6.04 8.79
C PHE A 138 -1.62 5.84 8.66
N ASP A 139 -2.03 4.94 7.77
CA ASP A 139 -3.41 4.63 7.47
C ASP A 139 -3.87 3.46 8.34
N LEU A 140 -4.82 3.76 9.24
CA LEU A 140 -5.39 2.79 10.18
C LEU A 140 -6.56 2.05 9.52
N VAL A 141 -6.49 0.72 9.48
CA VAL A 141 -7.59 -0.15 9.03
C VAL A 141 -7.86 -1.21 10.08
N VAL A 142 -8.98 -1.05 10.77
CA VAL A 142 -9.44 -1.80 11.96
C VAL A 142 -10.84 -2.32 11.77
#